data_AF-A0AAX6GZH5-F1
#
_entry.id   AF-A0AAX6GZH5-F1
#
_cell.length_a   1.000
_cell.length_b   1.000
_cell.length_c   1.000
_cell.angle_alpha   90.00
_cell.angle_beta   90.00
_cell.angle_gamma   90.00
#
_symmetry.space_group_name_H-M   'P 1'
#
loop_
_entity.id
_entity.type
_entity.pdbx_description
1 polymer ?
#
loop_
_entity_poly.entity_id
_entity_poly.type
_entity_poly.pdbx_seq_one_letter_code
_entity_poly.pdbx_strand_id
1 'polypeptide(L)'
;MTFPSSSRSDFDLSVSVSPAFAVGEFAFADAGNLEHCAKYLNQTLVTFGFPASLDLFASDPVSIARTCNCIYYLLQQRQRDIEFRESTNEQRQRTQSDISRLEAKVERLEATVAAKDRELATLTRTEAKAAATFKAQIEKLQQERDEFQKMVIGNQQVRTQQVHEMKKKEKEYIKLQERLNQVLMEKKKESKSGMEIMNLLQKEGRQRGTWNGKKADSDFYKMIVDAYEVKKQELMAENSDLRALLRSMQVDMRDFLNAQNGLPPQTMTANEKQGSNSPQSPLGGKTDMFDLPFHMARDQIEESLRTKMASIKSRMVQLQDAQKGAEVTSEVTERELELEAQLVEARSIIQEQASMMSKHFAKTEKPRRLSSHLDAEAAAEAV
;
A
#
# COMPACT_ATOMS: atom_id res chain seq x y z
N MET A 1 -39.71 -5.61 0.84
CA MET A 1 -39.82 -6.67 1.87
C MET A 1 -39.32 -6.07 3.17
N THR A 2 -40.27 -5.59 3.95
CA THR A 2 -40.10 -4.81 5.17
C THR A 2 -40.28 -5.74 6.36
N PHE A 3 -39.22 -5.94 7.14
CA PHE A 3 -39.28 -6.70 8.38
C PHE A 3 -39.75 -5.78 9.51
N PRO A 4 -40.76 -6.16 10.30
CA PRO A 4 -41.22 -5.33 11.41
C PRO A 4 -40.31 -5.52 12.62
N SER A 5 -40.00 -4.38 13.24
CA SER A 5 -39.34 -4.21 14.53
C SER A 5 -40.16 -4.87 15.66
N SER A 6 -39.61 -5.91 16.28
CA SER A 6 -40.17 -6.45 17.52
C SER A 6 -39.89 -5.50 18.69
N SER A 7 -40.98 -5.01 19.26
CA SER A 7 -41.07 -4.24 20.49
C SER A 7 -40.37 -4.96 21.65
N ARG A 8 -39.36 -4.31 22.22
CA ARG A 8 -38.86 -4.53 23.58
C ARG A 8 -40.04 -4.43 24.55
N SER A 9 -40.39 -5.53 25.20
CA SER A 9 -41.15 -5.53 26.43
C SER A 9 -40.17 -5.33 27.59
N ASP A 10 -40.18 -4.15 28.17
CA ASP A 10 -39.53 -3.83 29.44
C ASP A 10 -40.17 -4.70 30.54
N PHE A 11 -39.44 -5.72 30.99
CA PHE A 11 -39.68 -6.39 32.26
C PHE A 11 -38.51 -6.01 33.17
N ASP A 12 -38.65 -4.85 33.80
CA ASP A 12 -37.75 -4.37 34.83
C ASP A 12 -38.01 -5.15 36.12
N LEU A 13 -37.29 -6.26 36.29
CA LEU A 13 -37.07 -6.92 37.58
C LEU A 13 -35.62 -6.64 38.00
N SER A 14 -35.34 -5.37 38.25
CA SER A 14 -34.20 -4.92 39.04
C SER A 14 -34.39 -5.33 40.51
N VAL A 15 -34.30 -6.64 40.80
CA VAL A 15 -33.87 -7.08 42.12
C VAL A 15 -32.34 -7.10 42.08
N SER A 16 -31.76 -5.94 42.39
CA SER A 16 -30.34 -5.80 42.67
C SER A 16 -30.00 -6.61 43.92
N VAL A 17 -29.63 -7.88 43.75
CA VAL A 17 -28.98 -8.65 44.82
C VAL A 17 -27.51 -8.24 44.85
N SER A 18 -27.23 -7.18 45.60
CA SER A 18 -25.87 -6.80 46.00
C SER A 18 -25.23 -7.96 46.77
N PRO A 19 -23.97 -8.35 46.50
CA PRO A 19 -23.25 -9.28 47.35
C PRO A 19 -22.65 -8.49 48.51
N ALA A 20 -23.50 -8.00 49.40
CA ALA A 20 -23.09 -7.58 50.73
C ALA A 20 -23.29 -8.81 51.63
N PHE A 21 -22.24 -9.63 51.76
CA PHE A 21 -22.14 -10.60 52.83
C PHE A 21 -22.04 -9.86 54.16
N ALA A 22 -23.18 -9.39 54.66
CA ALA A 22 -23.36 -9.09 56.07
C ALA A 22 -23.54 -10.44 56.78
N VAL A 23 -22.45 -10.93 57.36
CA VAL A 23 -22.52 -11.97 58.40
C VAL A 23 -23.17 -11.30 59.62
N GLY A 24 -24.49 -11.38 59.71
CA GLY A 24 -25.28 -10.75 60.77
C GLY A 24 -26.65 -11.41 60.92
N GLU A 25 -26.73 -12.33 61.89
CA GLU A 25 -27.92 -12.68 62.70
C GLU A 25 -29.25 -13.02 61.99
N PHE A 26 -29.24 -13.90 61.00
CA PHE A 26 -30.43 -14.73 60.72
C PHE A 26 -30.09 -16.19 60.99
N ALA A 27 -30.27 -16.61 62.24
CA ALA A 27 -30.08 -18.00 62.62
C ALA A 27 -31.20 -18.85 62.00
N PHE A 28 -30.84 -19.73 61.06
CA PHE A 28 -31.78 -20.66 60.45
C PHE A 28 -32.40 -21.64 61.47
N ALA A 29 -31.70 -21.94 62.57
CA ALA A 29 -32.18 -22.81 63.63
C ALA A 29 -31.87 -22.21 65.01
N ASP A 30 -32.80 -22.38 65.96
CA ASP A 30 -32.70 -22.04 67.39
C ASP A 30 -33.29 -23.17 68.26
N ALA A 31 -33.15 -23.06 69.58
CA ALA A 31 -33.59 -24.11 70.51
C ALA A 31 -35.11 -24.40 70.47
N GLY A 32 -35.93 -23.45 70.05
CA GLY A 32 -37.39 -23.60 69.96
C GLY A 32 -37.88 -24.24 68.65
N ASN A 33 -37.04 -24.28 67.61
CA ASN A 33 -37.44 -24.72 66.26
C ASN A 33 -36.63 -25.91 65.70
N LEU A 34 -35.70 -26.49 66.46
CA LEU A 34 -34.79 -27.55 65.99
C LEU A 34 -35.50 -28.72 65.30
N GLU A 35 -36.63 -29.21 65.85
CA GLU A 35 -37.36 -30.34 65.27
C GLU A 35 -37.95 -29.99 63.90
N HIS A 36 -38.46 -28.76 63.75
CA HIS A 36 -38.98 -28.27 62.49
C HIS A 36 -37.86 -28.08 61.47
N CYS A 37 -36.74 -27.48 61.88
CA CYS A 37 -35.58 -27.28 61.01
C CYS A 37 -34.96 -28.61 60.54
N ALA A 38 -34.87 -29.62 61.41
CA ALA A 38 -34.38 -30.95 61.05
C ALA A 38 -35.32 -31.65 60.04
N LYS A 39 -36.65 -31.54 60.22
CA LYS A 39 -37.64 -32.05 59.25
C LYS A 39 -37.52 -31.33 57.90
N TYR A 40 -37.42 -30.01 57.92
CA TYR A 40 -37.25 -29.19 56.72
C TYR A 40 -35.96 -29.53 55.97
N LEU A 41 -34.82 -29.67 56.68
CA LEU A 41 -33.54 -30.04 56.07
C LEU A 41 -33.64 -31.40 55.40
N ASN A 42 -34.19 -32.42 56.06
CA ASN A 42 -34.36 -33.74 55.46
C ASN A 42 -35.27 -33.72 54.21
N GLN A 43 -36.38 -32.97 54.25
CA GLN A 43 -37.24 -32.80 53.08
C GLN A 43 -36.52 -32.09 51.92
N THR A 44 -35.74 -31.07 52.26
CA THR A 44 -34.95 -30.30 51.29
C THR A 44 -33.85 -31.16 50.67
N LEU A 45 -33.16 -31.96 51.49
CA LEU A 45 -32.14 -32.91 51.03
C LEU A 45 -32.71 -33.88 49.99
N VAL A 46 -33.87 -34.48 50.27
CA VAL A 46 -34.56 -35.36 49.31
C VAL A 46 -34.92 -34.63 48.02
N THR A 47 -35.41 -33.39 48.14
CA THR A 47 -35.75 -32.57 46.97
C THR A 47 -34.53 -32.31 46.07
N PHE A 48 -33.35 -32.09 46.67
CA PHE A 48 -32.09 -31.93 45.96
C PHE A 48 -31.38 -33.25 45.63
N GLY A 49 -32.04 -34.40 45.82
CA GLY A 49 -31.51 -35.71 45.45
C GLY A 49 -30.51 -36.32 46.43
N PHE A 50 -30.40 -35.78 47.65
CA PHE A 50 -29.61 -36.35 48.74
C PHE A 50 -30.44 -37.32 49.60
N PRO A 51 -29.81 -38.33 50.21
CA PRO A 51 -30.51 -39.20 51.16
C PRO A 51 -30.97 -38.41 52.40
N ALA A 52 -32.26 -38.48 52.76
CA ALA A 52 -32.80 -37.94 54.02
C ALA A 52 -32.36 -38.79 55.24
N SER A 53 -31.09 -38.71 55.57
CA SER A 53 -30.49 -39.43 56.69
C SER A 53 -29.87 -38.51 57.73
N LEU A 54 -30.27 -37.22 57.74
CA LEU A 54 -29.78 -36.25 58.70
C LEU A 54 -30.56 -36.43 60.01
N ASP A 55 -30.01 -37.22 60.92
CA ASP A 55 -30.47 -37.33 62.29
C ASP A 55 -29.42 -36.71 63.22
N LEU A 56 -29.74 -35.53 63.76
CA LEU A 56 -28.87 -34.77 64.65
C LEU A 56 -29.02 -35.20 66.11
N PHE A 57 -30.04 -36.00 66.44
CA PHE A 57 -30.33 -36.47 67.79
C PHE A 57 -30.00 -37.96 67.96
N ALA A 58 -29.52 -38.62 66.91
CA ALA A 58 -29.07 -40.00 66.93
C ALA A 58 -28.00 -40.25 68.01
N SER A 59 -28.21 -41.31 68.79
CA SER A 59 -27.24 -41.80 69.79
C SER A 59 -26.53 -43.08 69.36
N ASP A 60 -26.99 -43.72 68.27
CA ASP A 60 -26.40 -44.94 67.75
C ASP A 60 -25.34 -44.67 66.67
N PRO A 61 -24.21 -45.39 66.66
CA PRO A 61 -23.12 -45.15 65.69
C PRO A 61 -23.54 -45.23 64.22
N VAL A 62 -24.55 -46.05 63.90
CA VAL A 62 -24.99 -46.26 62.51
C VAL A 62 -25.70 -45.03 61.98
N SER A 63 -26.64 -44.46 62.73
CA SER A 63 -27.34 -43.24 62.31
C SER A 63 -26.42 -42.02 62.28
N ILE A 64 -25.47 -41.92 63.23
CA ILE A 64 -24.42 -40.89 63.21
C ILE A 64 -23.58 -41.00 61.93
N ALA A 65 -23.17 -42.21 61.52
CA ALA A 65 -22.43 -42.41 60.28
C ALA A 65 -23.22 -41.99 59.04
N ARG A 66 -24.55 -42.24 58.99
CA ARG A 66 -25.39 -41.76 57.87
C ARG A 66 -25.48 -40.23 57.82
N THR A 67 -25.60 -39.58 58.98
CA THR A 67 -25.55 -38.11 59.10
C THR A 67 -24.22 -37.57 58.58
N CYS A 68 -23.09 -38.14 59.01
CA CYS A 68 -21.76 -37.75 58.55
C CYS A 68 -21.59 -37.92 57.03
N ASN A 69 -22.04 -39.04 56.48
CA ASN A 69 -21.97 -39.28 55.03
C ASN A 69 -22.83 -38.29 54.24
N CYS A 70 -24.03 -37.96 54.74
CA CYS A 70 -24.87 -36.93 54.12
C CYS A 70 -24.16 -35.58 54.09
N ILE A 71 -23.56 -35.16 55.21
CA ILE A 71 -22.78 -33.91 55.29
C ILE A 71 -21.56 -33.97 54.35
N TYR A 72 -20.87 -35.11 54.28
CA TYR A 72 -19.75 -35.31 53.36
C TYR A 72 -20.17 -35.15 51.90
N TYR A 73 -21.31 -35.73 51.48
CA TYR A 73 -21.82 -35.55 50.12
C TYR A 73 -22.19 -34.10 49.80
N LEU A 74 -22.75 -33.36 50.76
CA LEU A 74 -23.04 -31.93 50.60
C LEU A 74 -21.76 -31.11 50.38
N LEU A 75 -20.73 -31.37 51.20
CA LEU A 75 -19.43 -30.72 51.06
C LEU A 75 -18.76 -31.07 49.73
N GLN A 76 -18.82 -32.33 49.32
CA GLN A 76 -18.23 -32.79 48.06
C GLN A 76 -18.98 -32.23 46.84
N GLN A 77 -20.31 -32.16 46.88
CA GLN A 77 -21.08 -31.50 45.83
C GLN A 77 -20.72 -30.01 45.77
N ARG A 78 -20.64 -29.33 46.92
CA ARG A 78 -20.26 -27.92 46.95
C ARG A 78 -18.87 -27.68 46.37
N GLN A 79 -17.90 -28.52 46.67
CA GLN A 79 -16.56 -28.44 46.10
C GLN A 79 -16.59 -28.58 44.57
N ARG A 80 -17.30 -29.61 44.06
CA ARG A 80 -17.47 -29.82 42.61
C ARG A 80 -18.18 -28.65 41.92
N ASP A 81 -19.20 -28.07 42.56
CA ASP A 81 -19.94 -26.93 42.03
C ASP A 81 -19.05 -25.68 41.95
N ILE A 82 -18.18 -25.45 42.94
CA ILE A 82 -17.21 -24.36 42.93
C ILE A 82 -16.22 -24.56 41.79
N GLU A 83 -15.61 -25.73 41.68
CA GLU A 83 -14.64 -26.06 40.62
C GLU A 83 -15.25 -25.93 39.22
N PHE A 84 -16.48 -26.44 39.03
CA PHE A 84 -17.19 -26.32 37.75
C PHE A 84 -17.47 -24.86 37.40
N ARG A 85 -17.92 -24.06 38.38
CA ARG A 85 -18.22 -22.64 38.18
C ARG A 85 -16.95 -21.84 37.90
N GLU A 86 -15.85 -22.13 38.58
CA GLU A 86 -14.54 -21.51 38.36
C GLU A 86 -14.03 -21.83 36.95
N SER A 87 -14.01 -23.11 36.56
CA SER A 87 -13.60 -23.55 35.22
C SER A 87 -14.43 -22.90 34.10
N THR A 88 -15.75 -22.85 34.30
CA THR A 88 -16.66 -22.18 33.35
C THR A 88 -16.40 -20.68 33.27
N ASN A 89 -16.13 -20.04 34.42
CA ASN A 89 -15.81 -18.62 34.47
C ASN A 89 -14.47 -18.30 33.80
N GLU A 90 -13.44 -19.11 34.00
CA GLU A 90 -12.15 -19.00 33.32
C GLU A 90 -12.31 -19.16 31.81
N GLN A 91 -13.09 -20.15 31.37
CA GLN A 91 -13.37 -20.34 29.94
C GLN A 91 -14.08 -19.12 29.36
N ARG A 92 -15.10 -18.61 30.06
CA ARG A 92 -15.82 -17.39 29.66
C ARG A 92 -14.88 -16.19 29.54
N GLN A 93 -13.99 -15.99 30.50
CA GLN A 93 -13.01 -14.91 30.46
C GLN A 93 -12.06 -15.04 29.27
N ARG A 94 -11.52 -16.24 29.02
CA ARG A 94 -10.67 -16.52 27.85
C ARG A 94 -11.39 -16.20 26.55
N THR A 95 -12.61 -16.71 26.36
CA THR A 95 -13.40 -16.43 25.15
C THR A 95 -13.75 -14.95 25.01
N GLN A 96 -14.01 -14.25 26.12
CA GLN A 96 -14.29 -12.82 26.08
C GLN A 96 -13.06 -12.02 25.61
N SER A 97 -11.86 -12.39 26.10
CA SER A 97 -10.61 -11.77 25.64
C SER A 97 -10.34 -12.06 24.16
N ASP A 98 -10.62 -13.28 23.70
CA ASP A 98 -10.47 -13.63 22.28
C ASP A 98 -11.45 -12.85 21.40
N ILE A 99 -12.70 -12.67 21.83
CA ILE A 99 -13.71 -11.83 21.15
C ILE A 99 -13.19 -10.40 21.03
N SER A 100 -12.78 -9.77 22.13
CA SER A 100 -12.27 -8.38 22.09
C SER A 100 -11.02 -8.24 21.19
N ARG A 101 -10.14 -9.25 21.16
CA ARG A 101 -8.99 -9.27 20.25
C ARG A 101 -9.42 -9.36 18.78
N LEU A 102 -10.41 -10.19 18.48
CA LEU A 102 -10.94 -10.34 17.13
C LEU A 102 -11.71 -9.10 16.67
N GLU A 103 -12.52 -8.49 17.53
CA GLU A 103 -13.23 -7.23 17.26
C GLU A 103 -12.25 -6.11 16.90
N ALA A 104 -11.18 -5.94 17.68
CA ALA A 104 -10.13 -4.96 17.38
C ALA A 104 -9.41 -5.24 16.05
N LYS A 105 -9.25 -6.52 15.68
CA LYS A 105 -8.67 -6.90 14.39
C LYS A 105 -9.62 -6.59 13.23
N VAL A 106 -10.92 -6.83 13.40
CA VAL A 106 -11.95 -6.50 12.40
C VAL A 106 -11.97 -5.00 12.16
N GLU A 107 -12.02 -4.18 13.22
CA GLU A 107 -12.02 -2.71 13.09
C GLU A 107 -10.78 -2.19 12.32
N ARG A 108 -9.60 -2.74 12.59
CA ARG A 108 -8.36 -2.39 11.86
C ARG A 108 -8.42 -2.79 10.39
N LEU A 109 -8.95 -3.97 10.09
CA LEU A 109 -9.10 -4.46 8.71
C LEU A 109 -10.12 -3.60 7.94
N GLU A 110 -11.26 -3.25 8.56
CA GLU A 110 -12.26 -2.35 7.98
C GLU A 110 -11.66 -0.97 7.67
N ALA A 111 -10.87 -0.41 8.59
CA ALA A 111 -10.16 0.85 8.36
C ALA A 111 -9.17 0.75 7.18
N THR A 112 -8.47 -0.38 7.06
CA THR A 112 -7.52 -0.65 5.96
C THR A 112 -8.25 -0.76 4.61
N VAL A 113 -9.38 -1.48 4.56
CA VAL A 113 -10.21 -1.59 3.35
C VAL A 113 -10.71 -0.21 2.94
N ALA A 114 -11.26 0.57 3.87
CA ALA A 114 -11.72 1.92 3.57
C ALA A 114 -10.58 2.85 3.09
N ALA A 115 -9.35 2.68 3.60
CA ALA A 115 -8.19 3.42 3.11
C ALA A 115 -7.82 3.01 1.67
N LYS A 116 -7.82 1.71 1.39
CA LYS A 116 -7.53 1.17 0.05
C LYS A 116 -8.59 1.55 -0.98
N ASP A 117 -9.86 1.60 -0.61
CA ASP A 117 -10.92 2.07 -1.51
C ASP A 117 -10.73 3.55 -1.91
N ARG A 118 -10.30 4.39 -0.96
CA ARG A 118 -9.97 5.81 -1.24
C ARG A 118 -8.74 5.94 -2.14
N GLU A 119 -7.72 5.10 -1.94
CA GLU A 119 -6.52 5.03 -2.77
C GLU A 119 -6.89 4.62 -4.20
N LEU A 120 -7.67 3.54 -4.36
CA LEU A 120 -8.17 3.06 -5.65
C LEU A 120 -9.00 4.13 -6.38
N ALA A 121 -9.91 4.83 -5.67
CA ALA A 121 -10.70 5.91 -6.25
C ALA A 121 -9.81 7.07 -6.75
N THR A 122 -8.72 7.35 -6.03
CA THR A 122 -7.74 8.38 -6.43
C THR A 122 -6.97 7.94 -7.65
N LEU A 123 -6.41 6.72 -7.65
CA LEU A 123 -5.67 6.16 -8.79
C LEU A 123 -6.54 6.13 -10.05
N THR A 124 -7.78 5.66 -9.94
CA THR A 124 -8.74 5.62 -11.06
C THR A 124 -8.97 7.00 -11.67
N ARG A 125 -9.10 8.05 -10.83
CA ARG A 125 -9.25 9.43 -11.32
C ARG A 125 -7.97 9.95 -12.00
N THR A 126 -6.81 9.63 -11.45
CA THR A 126 -5.53 10.03 -12.05
C THR A 126 -5.30 9.36 -13.39
N GLU A 127 -5.64 8.07 -13.51
CA GLU A 127 -5.57 7.31 -14.74
C GLU A 127 -6.54 7.86 -15.79
N ALA A 128 -7.79 8.13 -15.41
CA ALA A 128 -8.77 8.74 -16.32
C ALA A 128 -8.31 10.11 -16.84
N LYS A 129 -7.70 10.94 -15.99
CA LYS A 129 -7.11 12.22 -16.39
C LYS A 129 -5.94 12.03 -17.36
N ALA A 130 -5.02 11.11 -17.05
CA ALA A 130 -3.87 10.82 -17.91
C ALA A 130 -4.32 10.29 -19.28
N ALA A 131 -5.31 9.39 -19.32
CA ALA A 131 -5.89 8.87 -20.55
C ALA A 131 -6.50 9.99 -21.41
N ALA A 132 -7.21 10.95 -20.79
CA ALA A 132 -7.76 12.11 -21.49
C ALA A 132 -6.64 13.01 -22.06
N THR A 133 -5.57 13.25 -21.30
CA THR A 133 -4.40 14.01 -21.77
C THR A 133 -3.71 13.32 -22.95
N PHE A 134 -3.48 12.01 -22.88
CA PHE A 134 -2.89 11.27 -23.98
C PHE A 134 -3.78 11.29 -25.23
N LYS A 135 -5.09 11.15 -25.07
CA LYS A 135 -6.03 11.24 -26.18
C LYS A 135 -5.95 12.62 -26.87
N ALA A 136 -5.94 13.70 -26.10
CA ALA A 136 -5.80 15.05 -26.64
C ALA A 136 -4.47 15.24 -27.40
N GLN A 137 -3.38 14.64 -26.89
CA GLN A 137 -2.07 14.72 -27.53
C GLN A 137 -2.00 13.91 -28.83
N ILE A 138 -2.65 12.73 -28.87
CA ILE A 138 -2.82 11.94 -30.10
C ILE A 138 -3.60 12.73 -31.14
N GLU A 139 -4.70 13.37 -30.76
CA GLU A 139 -5.51 14.20 -31.67
C GLU A 139 -4.69 15.38 -32.22
N LYS A 140 -3.89 16.04 -31.38
CA LYS A 140 -2.98 17.12 -31.81
C LYS A 140 -1.96 16.63 -32.83
N LEU A 141 -1.30 15.49 -32.57
CA LEU A 141 -0.33 14.91 -33.50
C LEU A 141 -0.97 14.50 -34.83
N GLN A 142 -2.22 14.01 -34.80
CA GLN A 142 -2.98 13.72 -36.02
C GLN A 142 -3.28 14.98 -36.82
N GLN A 143 -3.66 16.09 -36.17
CA GLN A 143 -3.87 17.38 -36.83
C GLN A 143 -2.58 17.90 -37.46
N GLU A 144 -1.47 17.91 -36.71
CA GLU A 144 -0.16 18.34 -37.21
C GLU A 144 0.26 17.50 -38.43
N ARG A 145 0.11 16.17 -38.37
CA ARG A 145 0.35 15.27 -39.50
C ARG A 145 -0.48 15.66 -40.73
N ASP A 146 -1.77 15.94 -40.55
CA ASP A 146 -2.67 16.29 -41.66
C ASP A 146 -2.31 17.65 -42.29
N GLU A 147 -1.89 18.62 -41.49
CA GLU A 147 -1.37 19.90 -41.97
C GLU A 147 -0.07 19.74 -42.74
N PHE A 148 0.88 18.96 -42.22
CA PHE A 148 2.11 18.61 -42.93
C PHE A 148 1.83 17.94 -44.27
N GLN A 149 0.89 16.99 -44.31
CA GLN A 149 0.51 16.31 -45.53
C GLN A 149 -0.08 17.28 -46.57
N LYS A 150 -0.96 18.20 -46.15
CA LYS A 150 -1.49 19.27 -47.03
C LYS A 150 -0.38 20.16 -47.58
N MET A 151 0.56 20.56 -46.74
CA MET A 151 1.68 21.41 -47.15
C MET A 151 2.60 20.70 -48.14
N VAL A 152 2.90 19.41 -47.93
CA VAL A 152 3.70 18.60 -48.87
C VAL A 152 3.03 18.51 -50.23
N ILE A 153 1.72 18.25 -50.28
CA ILE A 153 0.96 18.21 -51.53
C ILE A 153 0.99 19.58 -52.22
N GLY A 154 0.76 20.67 -51.48
CA GLY A 154 0.83 22.03 -52.02
C GLY A 154 2.22 22.39 -52.56
N ASN A 155 3.28 22.03 -51.84
CA ASN A 155 4.66 22.25 -52.28
C ASN A 155 4.97 21.47 -53.58
N GLN A 156 4.52 20.22 -53.66
CA GLN A 156 4.68 19.39 -54.85
C GLN A 156 3.94 19.98 -56.08
N GLN A 157 2.75 20.57 -55.87
CA GLN A 157 2.03 21.28 -56.92
C GLN A 157 2.79 22.53 -57.40
N VAL A 158 3.28 23.36 -56.47
CA VAL A 158 4.08 24.55 -56.81
C VAL A 158 5.35 24.17 -57.56
N ARG A 159 6.05 23.12 -57.12
CA ARG A 159 7.24 22.61 -57.81
C ARG A 159 6.94 22.18 -59.24
N THR A 160 5.83 21.47 -59.44
CA THR A 160 5.36 21.08 -60.78
C THR A 160 5.10 22.32 -61.64
N GLN A 161 4.41 23.33 -61.11
CA GLN A 161 4.14 24.59 -61.81
C GLN A 161 5.43 25.34 -62.19
N GLN A 162 6.39 25.44 -61.26
CA GLN A 162 7.68 26.08 -61.51
C GLN A 162 8.49 25.36 -62.60
N VAL A 163 8.45 24.02 -62.63
CA VAL A 163 9.09 23.23 -63.70
C VAL A 163 8.46 23.53 -65.06
N HIS A 164 7.12 23.66 -65.13
CA HIS A 164 6.45 24.03 -66.38
C HIS A 164 6.81 25.43 -66.86
N GLU A 165 6.84 26.42 -65.95
CA GLU A 165 7.27 27.79 -66.25
C GLU A 165 8.74 27.85 -66.72
N MET A 166 9.65 27.12 -66.06
CA MET A 166 11.05 27.03 -66.47
C MET A 166 11.19 26.45 -67.88
N LYS A 167 10.49 25.35 -68.18
CA LYS A 167 10.49 24.76 -69.54
C LYS A 167 9.94 25.71 -70.60
N LYS A 168 8.96 26.55 -70.26
CA LYS A 168 8.42 27.56 -71.16
C LYS A 168 9.47 28.65 -71.45
N LYS A 169 10.11 29.18 -70.41
CA LYS A 169 11.18 30.18 -70.55
C LYS A 169 12.40 29.64 -71.30
N GLU A 170 12.75 28.37 -71.08
CA GLU A 170 13.84 27.71 -71.79
C GLU A 170 13.55 27.61 -73.30
N LYS A 171 12.31 27.28 -73.69
CA LYS A 171 11.89 27.32 -75.10
C LYS A 171 11.96 28.72 -75.70
N GLU A 172 11.58 29.76 -74.94
CA GLU A 172 11.69 31.15 -75.38
C GLU A 172 13.15 31.61 -75.52
N TYR A 173 14.01 31.18 -74.59
CA TYR A 173 15.45 31.43 -74.64
C TYR A 173 16.08 30.80 -75.87
N ILE A 174 15.77 29.53 -76.17
CA ILE A 174 16.25 28.85 -77.39
C ILE A 174 15.84 29.64 -78.64
N LYS A 175 14.57 30.06 -78.75
CA LYS A 175 14.09 30.88 -79.88
C LYS A 175 14.81 32.21 -80.00
N LEU A 176 15.09 32.87 -78.87
CA LEU A 176 15.81 34.15 -78.87
C LEU A 176 17.28 33.97 -79.26
N GLN A 177 17.91 32.89 -78.79
CA GLN A 177 19.27 32.50 -79.15
C GLN A 177 19.37 32.19 -80.66
N GLU A 178 18.39 31.48 -81.23
CA GLU A 178 18.30 31.25 -82.68
C GLU A 178 18.21 32.56 -83.47
N ARG A 179 17.33 33.49 -83.06
CA ARG A 179 17.21 34.82 -83.69
C ARG A 179 18.50 35.63 -83.61
N LEU A 180 19.17 35.64 -82.45
CA LEU A 180 20.44 36.33 -82.29
C LEU A 180 21.51 35.76 -83.22
N ASN A 181 21.62 34.43 -83.29
CA ASN A 181 22.54 33.77 -84.22
C ASN A 181 22.22 34.11 -85.68
N GLN A 182 20.93 34.20 -86.03
CA GLN A 182 20.51 34.61 -87.37
C GLN A 182 20.96 36.04 -87.70
N VAL A 183 20.73 37.00 -86.80
CA VAL A 183 21.20 38.40 -86.96
C VAL A 183 22.73 38.48 -87.03
N LEU A 184 23.45 37.68 -86.23
CA LEU A 184 24.92 37.63 -86.29
C LEU A 184 25.44 37.08 -87.62
N MET A 185 24.76 36.07 -88.19
CA MET A 185 25.09 35.52 -89.50
C MET A 185 24.77 36.51 -90.64
N GLU A 186 23.65 37.24 -90.53
CA GLU A 186 23.30 38.34 -91.44
C GLU A 186 24.35 39.46 -91.38
N LYS A 187 24.75 39.90 -90.18
CA LYS A 187 25.86 40.85 -89.99
C LYS A 187 27.19 40.36 -90.58
N LYS A 188 27.53 39.08 -90.44
CA LYS A 188 28.74 38.51 -91.07
C LYS A 188 28.67 38.51 -92.59
N LYS A 189 27.46 38.39 -93.16
CA LYS A 189 27.21 38.42 -94.61
C LYS A 189 27.21 39.85 -95.15
N GLU A 190 26.71 40.81 -94.40
CA GLU A 190 26.77 42.25 -94.69
C GLU A 190 28.18 42.83 -94.46
N SER A 191 28.99 42.29 -93.55
CA SER A 191 30.36 42.74 -93.29
C SER A 191 31.36 42.50 -94.46
N LYS A 192 30.92 41.91 -95.58
CA LYS A 192 31.67 41.92 -96.85
C LYS A 192 31.37 43.14 -97.73
N SER A 193 30.48 44.04 -97.32
CA SER A 193 30.20 45.28 -98.04
C SER A 193 29.83 46.41 -97.08
N GLY A 194 30.71 47.42 -97.01
CA GLY A 194 30.27 48.79 -96.75
C GLY A 194 30.48 49.34 -95.34
N MET A 195 31.55 50.15 -95.23
CA MET A 195 31.61 51.44 -94.54
C MET A 195 31.42 51.48 -93.02
N GLU A 196 32.56 51.62 -92.34
CA GLU A 196 32.69 51.95 -90.93
C GLU A 196 32.27 53.42 -90.68
N ILE A 197 31.15 53.60 -89.99
CA ILE A 197 30.73 54.92 -89.47
C ILE A 197 31.20 55.01 -88.03
N MET A 198 32.36 55.67 -87.84
CA MET A 198 32.69 56.35 -86.59
C MET A 198 31.71 57.51 -86.42
N ASN A 199 30.84 57.44 -85.41
CA ASN A 199 30.54 58.63 -84.65
C ASN A 199 30.03 58.35 -83.24
N LEU A 200 30.55 59.17 -82.34
CA LEU A 200 30.16 59.35 -80.96
C LEU A 200 28.64 59.49 -80.85
N LEU A 201 28.04 58.74 -79.93
CA LEU A 201 26.88 59.23 -79.18
C LEU A 201 27.17 59.14 -77.68
N GLN A 202 27.27 60.33 -77.09
CA GLN A 202 27.23 60.58 -75.66
C GLN A 202 25.87 60.18 -75.07
N LYS A 203 25.91 59.78 -73.79
CA LYS A 203 24.82 59.73 -72.79
C LYS A 203 23.75 58.67 -73.02
N GLU A 204 23.13 58.03 -72.02
CA GLU A 204 23.10 58.17 -70.56
C GLU A 204 22.54 56.83 -70.01
N GLY A 205 22.79 56.52 -68.73
CA GLY A 205 21.96 55.51 -68.02
C GLY A 205 22.52 54.10 -67.94
N ARG A 206 23.76 53.92 -67.47
CA ARG A 206 24.07 52.72 -66.67
C ARG A 206 24.59 53.16 -65.32
N GLN A 207 23.71 53.07 -64.33
CA GLN A 207 24.16 52.86 -62.96
C GLN A 207 25.04 51.60 -62.96
N ARG A 208 26.36 51.81 -62.92
CA ARG A 208 27.28 50.83 -62.36
C ARG A 208 26.81 50.60 -60.93
N GLY A 209 26.53 49.35 -60.58
CA GLY A 209 26.23 48.97 -59.20
C GLY A 209 27.31 49.51 -58.29
N THR A 210 26.91 50.38 -57.38
CA THR A 210 27.74 50.84 -56.27
C THR A 210 28.10 49.59 -55.47
N TRP A 211 29.38 49.20 -55.49
CA TRP A 211 29.90 48.19 -54.58
C TRP A 211 29.87 48.79 -53.17
N ASN A 212 28.72 48.67 -52.50
CA ASN A 212 28.51 49.15 -51.13
C ASN A 212 29.09 48.13 -50.14
N GLY A 213 30.41 48.13 -49.96
CA GLY A 213 31.07 47.36 -48.88
C GLY A 213 30.52 47.71 -47.48
N LYS A 214 30.04 48.94 -47.30
CA LYS A 214 29.41 49.39 -46.03
C LYS A 214 28.11 48.65 -45.68
N LYS A 215 27.36 48.13 -46.65
CA LYS A 215 26.15 47.33 -46.37
C LYS A 215 26.52 45.92 -45.93
N ALA A 216 27.50 45.30 -46.58
CA ALA A 216 27.98 43.99 -46.19
C ALA A 216 28.51 43.99 -44.74
N ASP A 217 29.34 44.96 -44.36
CA ASP A 217 29.83 45.07 -42.97
C ASP A 217 28.68 45.28 -41.96
N SER A 218 27.72 46.15 -42.29
CA SER A 218 26.52 46.36 -41.46
C SER A 218 25.69 45.10 -41.29
N ASP A 219 25.54 44.31 -42.36
CA ASP A 219 24.81 43.04 -42.34
C ASP A 219 25.58 41.96 -41.57
N PHE A 220 26.93 41.97 -41.62
CA PHE A 220 27.79 41.11 -40.81
C PHE A 220 27.69 41.43 -39.32
N TYR A 221 27.78 42.70 -38.92
CA TYR A 221 27.59 43.09 -37.53
C TYR A 221 26.20 42.72 -37.02
N LYS A 222 25.17 42.93 -37.86
CA LYS A 222 23.81 42.54 -37.53
C LYS A 222 23.68 41.02 -37.36
N MET A 223 24.22 40.22 -38.29
CA MET A 223 24.19 38.75 -38.18
C MET A 223 24.91 38.25 -36.93
N ILE A 224 26.04 38.87 -36.56
CA ILE A 224 26.75 38.53 -35.32
C ILE A 224 25.86 38.86 -34.11
N VAL A 225 25.29 40.06 -34.04
CA VAL A 225 24.39 40.47 -32.94
C VAL A 225 23.17 39.53 -32.86
N ASP A 226 22.53 39.24 -33.99
CA ASP A 226 21.38 38.32 -34.06
C ASP A 226 21.77 36.92 -33.58
N ALA A 227 22.95 36.41 -33.95
CA ALA A 227 23.44 35.12 -33.47
C ALA A 227 23.73 35.11 -31.96
N TYR A 228 24.28 36.20 -31.41
CA TYR A 228 24.45 36.35 -29.96
C TYR A 228 23.11 36.48 -29.23
N GLU A 229 22.13 37.17 -29.81
CA GLU A 229 20.78 37.34 -29.27
C GLU A 229 20.05 35.99 -29.21
N VAL A 230 20.11 35.20 -30.29
CA VAL A 230 19.57 33.83 -30.34
C VAL A 230 20.23 32.97 -29.27
N LYS A 231 21.57 32.97 -29.19
CA LYS A 231 22.30 32.17 -28.19
C LYS A 231 21.98 32.59 -26.75
N LYS A 232 21.77 33.89 -26.51
CA LYS A 232 21.34 34.41 -25.21
C LYS A 232 19.91 33.95 -24.87
N GLN A 233 19.00 33.96 -25.84
CA GLN A 233 17.64 33.46 -25.66
C GLN A 233 17.62 31.96 -25.37
N GLU A 234 18.41 31.16 -26.09
CA GLU A 234 18.59 29.72 -25.84
C GLU A 234 19.12 29.48 -24.42
N LEU A 235 20.14 30.22 -23.99
CA LEU A 235 20.69 30.08 -22.64
C LEU A 235 19.69 30.49 -21.55
N MET A 236 18.88 31.52 -21.79
CA MET A 236 17.79 31.92 -20.87
C MET A 236 16.69 30.86 -20.80
N ALA A 237 16.34 30.24 -21.93
CA ALA A 237 15.36 29.16 -21.98
C ALA A 237 15.86 27.93 -21.23
N GLU A 238 17.09 27.48 -21.51
CA GLU A 238 17.72 26.35 -20.81
C GLU A 238 17.83 26.62 -19.30
N ASN A 239 18.18 27.86 -18.90
CA ASN A 239 18.22 28.21 -17.47
C ASN A 239 16.84 28.14 -16.82
N SER A 240 15.79 28.57 -17.51
CA SER A 240 14.41 28.47 -17.03
C SER A 240 13.98 27.00 -16.88
N ASP A 241 14.31 26.16 -17.85
CA ASP A 241 13.99 24.72 -17.82
C ASP A 241 14.74 24.01 -16.69
N LEU A 242 16.01 24.34 -16.47
CA LEU A 242 16.79 23.83 -15.34
C LEU A 242 16.19 24.25 -13.99
N ARG A 243 15.74 25.50 -13.85
CA ARG A 243 15.04 25.95 -12.63
C ARG A 243 13.74 25.20 -12.43
N ALA A 244 12.97 24.97 -13.48
CA ALA A 244 11.72 24.20 -13.41
C ALA A 244 11.98 22.75 -13.01
N LEU A 245 13.00 22.11 -13.59
CA LEU A 245 13.41 20.74 -13.26
C LEU A 245 13.86 20.62 -11.80
N LEU A 246 14.69 21.54 -11.32
CA LEU A 246 15.11 21.57 -9.91
C LEU A 246 13.93 21.75 -8.95
N ARG A 247 12.93 22.57 -9.31
CA ARG A 247 11.69 22.70 -8.55
C ARG A 247 10.90 21.40 -8.52
N SER A 248 10.76 20.73 -9.66
CA SER A 248 10.08 19.42 -9.75
C SER A 248 10.78 18.40 -8.86
N MET A 249 12.09 18.24 -9.00
CA MET A 249 12.87 17.32 -8.18
C MET A 249 12.74 17.63 -6.68
N GLN A 250 12.70 18.91 -6.29
CA GLN A 250 12.50 19.27 -4.89
C GLN A 250 11.11 18.87 -4.36
N VAL A 251 10.07 18.94 -5.19
CA VAL A 251 8.72 18.45 -4.84
C VAL A 251 8.73 16.93 -4.74
N ASP A 252 9.28 16.23 -5.73
CA ASP A 252 9.36 14.77 -5.75
C ASP A 252 10.13 14.23 -4.53
N MET A 253 11.27 14.85 -4.18
CA MET A 253 12.04 14.48 -2.99
C MET A 253 11.27 14.72 -1.70
N ARG A 254 10.49 15.82 -1.62
CA ARG A 254 9.66 16.13 -0.45
C ARG A 254 8.53 15.10 -0.31
N ASP A 255 7.86 14.78 -1.40
CA ASP A 255 6.75 13.83 -1.41
C ASP A 255 7.24 12.42 -1.07
N PHE A 256 8.38 11.99 -1.65
CA PHE A 256 9.03 10.72 -1.32
C PHE A 256 9.35 10.59 0.17
N LEU A 257 9.85 11.67 0.78
CA LEU A 257 10.23 11.64 2.20
C LEU A 257 9.02 11.73 3.14
N ASN A 258 7.97 12.44 2.74
CA ASN A 258 6.75 12.64 3.53
C ASN A 258 5.74 11.49 3.41
N ALA A 259 5.68 10.78 2.29
CA ALA A 259 4.70 9.72 2.02
C ALA A 259 4.79 8.52 3.00
N GLN A 260 5.92 8.33 3.67
CA GLN A 260 6.15 7.22 4.61
C GLN A 260 6.18 7.63 6.09
N ASN A 261 6.05 8.92 6.41
CA ASN A 261 6.06 9.40 7.80
C ASN A 261 4.63 9.40 8.39
N GLY A 262 3.91 8.30 8.20
CA GLY A 262 2.46 8.12 8.33
C GLY A 262 1.79 8.68 9.58
N LEU A 263 1.60 10.00 9.62
CA LEU A 263 0.65 10.72 10.45
C LEU A 263 -0.10 11.71 9.55
N PRO A 264 -1.45 11.76 9.62
CA PRO A 264 -2.21 12.71 8.84
C PRO A 264 -1.83 14.14 9.24
N PRO A 265 -1.86 15.12 8.31
CA PRO A 265 -1.63 16.51 8.65
C PRO A 265 -2.71 16.95 9.65
N GLN A 266 -2.33 17.18 10.91
CA GLN A 266 -3.22 17.85 11.85
C GLN A 266 -3.58 19.22 11.26
N THR A 267 -4.87 19.39 10.99
CA THR A 267 -5.48 20.70 10.77
C THR A 267 -5.22 21.55 12.01
N MET A 268 -4.20 22.40 11.96
CA MET A 268 -4.04 23.48 12.92
C MET A 268 -5.11 24.52 12.63
N THR A 269 -6.10 24.58 13.52
CA THR A 269 -7.11 25.62 13.60
C THR A 269 -6.46 26.99 13.64
N ALA A 270 -7.07 27.91 12.90
CA ALA A 270 -6.68 29.31 12.86
C ALA A 270 -6.67 29.95 14.25
N ASN A 271 -5.75 30.91 14.39
CA ASN A 271 -5.68 31.96 15.41
C ASN A 271 -4.82 31.67 16.64
N GLU A 272 -3.53 32.05 16.57
CA GLU A 272 -2.94 33.02 17.50
C GLU A 272 -1.54 33.49 17.03
N LYS A 273 -1.24 34.74 17.34
CA LYS A 273 -0.06 35.48 16.90
C LYS A 273 1.23 34.96 17.57
N GLN A 274 2.24 34.76 16.72
CA GLN A 274 3.63 35.20 16.91
C GLN A 274 4.46 34.53 18.02
N GLY A 275 5.34 33.60 17.61
CA GLY A 275 6.42 33.09 18.44
C GLY A 275 7.28 32.08 17.67
N SER A 276 8.55 32.40 17.51
CA SER A 276 9.61 31.60 16.90
C SER A 276 9.62 30.13 17.34
N ASN A 277 10.05 29.25 16.44
CA ASN A 277 10.45 27.84 16.66
C ASN A 277 9.35 26.78 16.49
N SER A 278 8.95 26.54 15.23
CA SER A 278 8.50 25.21 14.82
C SER A 278 9.75 24.38 14.49
N PRO A 279 9.89 23.12 14.97
CA PRO A 279 11.07 22.31 14.70
C PRO A 279 11.18 22.11 13.19
N GLN A 280 12.24 22.67 12.64
CA GLN A 280 12.57 22.65 11.23
C GLN A 280 12.66 21.19 10.78
N SER A 281 11.62 20.70 10.11
CA SER A 281 11.71 19.45 9.35
C SER A 281 12.95 19.56 8.44
N PRO A 282 13.85 18.57 8.42
CA PRO A 282 15.19 18.70 7.82
C PRO A 282 15.19 19.02 6.32
N LEU A 283 14.02 19.09 5.68
CA LEU A 283 13.85 19.39 4.26
C LEU A 283 12.88 20.53 3.93
N GLY A 284 12.41 21.30 4.91
CA GLY A 284 11.55 22.47 4.69
C GLY A 284 12.31 23.65 4.08
N GLY A 285 12.45 23.68 2.75
CA GLY A 285 12.99 24.84 2.01
C GLY A 285 11.88 25.54 1.23
N LYS A 286 11.83 26.87 1.32
CA LYS A 286 10.97 27.71 0.47
C LYS A 286 11.43 27.57 -0.98
N THR A 287 10.48 27.42 -1.90
CA THR A 287 10.73 27.21 -3.34
C THR A 287 11.21 28.50 -4.05
N ASP A 288 11.09 29.65 -3.37
CA ASP A 288 11.49 30.98 -3.83
C ASP A 288 13.01 31.13 -4.07
N MET A 289 13.84 30.28 -3.46
CA MET A 289 15.29 30.29 -3.64
C MET A 289 15.75 30.05 -5.08
N PHE A 290 14.96 29.31 -5.88
CA PHE A 290 15.27 29.06 -7.29
C PHE A 290 14.96 30.26 -8.22
N ASP A 291 14.28 31.28 -7.71
CA ASP A 291 13.89 32.46 -8.49
C ASP A 291 14.94 33.58 -8.39
N LEU A 292 15.86 33.51 -7.42
CA LEU A 292 16.93 34.49 -7.26
C LEU A 292 17.96 34.43 -8.42
N PRO A 293 18.70 35.52 -8.67
CA PRO A 293 19.85 35.50 -9.57
C PRO A 293 20.84 34.41 -9.15
N PHE A 294 21.34 33.63 -10.12
CA PHE A 294 22.13 32.42 -9.84
C PHE A 294 23.32 32.70 -8.91
N HIS A 295 24.05 33.79 -9.13
CA HIS A 295 25.20 34.15 -8.28
C HIS A 295 24.84 34.41 -6.81
N MET A 296 23.59 34.77 -6.50
CA MET A 296 23.13 35.02 -5.13
C MET A 296 22.59 33.76 -4.46
N ALA A 297 22.08 32.81 -5.23
CA ALA A 297 21.43 31.60 -4.74
C ALA A 297 22.32 30.34 -4.84
N ARG A 298 23.42 30.40 -5.60
CA ARG A 298 24.28 29.24 -5.92
C ARG A 298 24.65 28.44 -4.67
N ASP A 299 25.23 29.10 -3.67
CA ASP A 299 25.77 28.41 -2.51
C ASP A 299 24.65 27.81 -1.65
N GLN A 300 23.52 28.51 -1.54
CA GLN A 300 22.35 28.03 -0.79
C GLN A 300 21.66 26.84 -1.49
N ILE A 301 21.58 26.87 -2.83
CA ILE A 301 21.07 25.75 -3.64
C ILE A 301 22.01 24.56 -3.48
N GLU A 302 23.31 24.77 -3.57
CA GLU A 302 24.30 23.70 -3.42
C GLU A 302 24.26 23.07 -2.02
N GLU A 303 24.26 23.87 -0.97
CA GLU A 303 24.21 23.39 0.42
C GLU A 303 22.89 22.66 0.72
N SER A 304 21.77 23.20 0.23
CA SER A 304 20.46 22.56 0.32
C SER A 304 20.47 21.19 -0.35
N LEU A 305 20.95 21.08 -1.59
CA LEU A 305 21.02 19.80 -2.30
C LEU A 305 21.95 18.80 -1.61
N ARG A 306 23.14 19.23 -1.15
CA ARG A 306 24.08 18.38 -0.40
C ARG A 306 23.45 17.84 0.88
N THR A 307 22.77 18.71 1.64
CA THR A 307 22.10 18.33 2.90
C THR A 307 20.97 17.35 2.65
N LYS A 308 20.14 17.60 1.63
CA LYS A 308 19.04 16.69 1.26
C LYS A 308 19.58 15.34 0.80
N MET A 309 20.64 15.31 -0.01
CA MET A 309 21.27 14.08 -0.47
C MET A 309 21.87 13.27 0.70
N ALA A 310 22.51 13.94 1.66
CA ALA A 310 23.03 13.29 2.86
C ALA A 310 21.91 12.66 3.71
N SER A 311 20.79 13.37 3.86
CA SER A 311 19.60 12.87 4.56
C SER A 311 19.00 11.63 3.87
N ILE A 312 18.86 11.67 2.54
CA ILE A 312 18.38 10.51 1.76
C ILE A 312 19.34 9.32 1.91
N LYS A 313 20.64 9.54 1.81
CA LYS A 313 21.65 8.48 1.97
C LYS A 313 21.57 7.82 3.35
N SER A 314 21.44 8.62 4.42
CA SER A 314 21.27 8.11 5.79
C SER A 314 20.01 7.26 5.92
N ARG A 315 18.88 7.74 5.37
CA ARG A 315 17.61 7.01 5.40
C ARG A 315 17.64 5.71 4.59
N MET A 316 18.29 5.70 3.43
CA MET A 316 18.47 4.47 2.63
C MET A 316 19.23 3.40 3.42
N VAL A 317 20.29 3.79 4.15
CA VAL A 317 21.04 2.85 5.01
C VAL A 317 20.13 2.29 6.11
N GLN A 318 19.34 3.15 6.78
CA GLN A 318 18.39 2.70 7.80
C GLN A 318 17.34 1.72 7.25
N LEU A 319 16.80 1.98 6.06
CA LEU A 319 15.84 1.08 5.40
C LEU A 319 16.48 -0.26 5.02
N GLN A 320 17.72 -0.25 4.55
CA GLN A 320 18.45 -1.47 4.21
C GLN A 320 18.74 -2.32 5.46
N ASP A 321 19.07 -1.68 6.57
CA ASP A 321 19.30 -2.37 7.85
C ASP A 321 18.00 -2.90 8.44
N ALA A 322 16.90 -2.14 8.35
CA ALA A 322 15.57 -2.60 8.75
C ALA A 322 15.08 -3.80 7.91
N GLN A 323 15.36 -3.79 6.60
CA GLN A 323 15.03 -4.91 5.71
C GLN A 323 15.81 -6.17 6.07
N LYS A 324 17.12 -6.06 6.32
CA LYS A 324 17.93 -7.19 6.80
C LYS A 324 17.46 -7.71 8.16
N GLY A 325 17.09 -6.81 9.07
CA GLY A 325 16.49 -7.19 10.36
C GLY A 325 15.19 -7.95 10.19
N ALA A 326 14.31 -7.51 9.28
CA ALA A 326 13.04 -8.16 8.98
C ALA A 326 13.23 -9.56 8.35
N GLU A 327 14.21 -9.71 7.46
CA GLU A 327 14.56 -10.99 6.83
C GLU A 327 15.05 -12.01 7.87
N VAL A 328 15.94 -11.61 8.77
CA VAL A 328 16.42 -12.46 9.88
C VAL A 328 15.27 -12.85 10.82
N THR A 329 14.36 -11.92 11.14
CA THR A 329 13.19 -12.28 11.96
C THR A 329 12.25 -13.25 11.25
N SER A 330 12.09 -13.13 9.93
CA SER A 330 11.28 -14.06 9.15
C SER A 330 11.87 -15.47 9.16
N GLU A 331 13.18 -15.60 8.94
CA GLU A 331 13.89 -16.88 9.00
C GLU A 331 13.77 -17.53 10.39
N VAL A 332 13.85 -16.75 11.46
CA VAL A 332 13.66 -17.23 12.84
C VAL A 332 12.23 -17.75 13.06
N THR A 333 11.22 -17.03 12.58
CA THR A 333 9.82 -17.47 12.70
C THR A 333 9.51 -18.72 11.87
N GLU A 334 10.12 -18.85 10.70
CA GLU A 334 9.99 -20.05 9.86
C GLU A 334 10.61 -21.27 10.54
N ARG A 335 11.80 -21.08 11.13
CA ARG A 335 12.48 -22.13 11.88
C ARG A 335 11.72 -22.56 13.14
N GLU A 336 11.04 -21.63 13.81
CA GLU A 336 10.17 -21.92 14.95
C GLU A 336 8.99 -22.81 14.54
N LEU A 337 8.31 -22.48 13.43
CA LEU A 337 7.22 -23.30 12.88
C LEU A 337 7.68 -24.72 12.50
N GLU A 338 8.88 -24.87 11.92
CA GLU A 338 9.45 -26.18 11.62
C GLU A 338 9.70 -27.02 12.89
N LEU A 339 10.21 -26.40 13.95
CA LEU A 339 10.44 -27.07 15.23
C LEU A 339 9.13 -27.47 15.91
N GLU A 340 8.09 -26.64 15.82
CA GLU A 340 6.74 -27.00 16.29
C GLU A 340 6.19 -28.22 15.55
N ALA A 341 6.36 -28.28 14.23
CA ALA A 341 5.94 -29.43 13.43
C ALA A 341 6.67 -30.72 13.85
N GLN A 342 7.99 -30.65 14.05
CA GLN A 342 8.79 -31.79 14.54
C GLN A 342 8.36 -32.26 15.94
N LEU A 343 8.01 -31.34 16.84
CA LEU A 343 7.48 -31.69 18.16
C LEU A 343 6.13 -32.39 18.09
N VAL A 344 5.25 -31.97 17.18
CA VAL A 344 3.96 -32.64 16.96
C VAL A 344 4.18 -34.06 16.46
N GLU A 345 5.08 -34.26 15.50
CA GLU A 345 5.45 -35.59 15.00
C GLU A 345 6.03 -36.48 16.11
N ALA A 346 6.98 -35.97 16.90
CA ALA A 346 7.56 -36.70 18.02
C ALA A 346 6.50 -37.12 19.06
N ARG A 347 5.54 -36.24 19.36
CA ARG A 347 4.41 -36.56 20.25
C ARG A 347 3.53 -37.67 19.68
N SER A 348 3.28 -37.66 18.38
CA SER A 348 2.51 -38.71 17.70
C SER A 348 3.20 -40.07 17.83
N ILE A 349 4.52 -40.12 17.58
CA ILE A 349 5.33 -41.34 17.73
C ILE A 349 5.28 -41.86 19.18
N ILE A 350 5.44 -40.98 20.18
CA ILE A 350 5.36 -41.36 21.59
C ILE A 350 3.98 -41.93 21.93
N GLN A 351 2.91 -41.32 21.42
CA GLN A 351 1.55 -41.80 21.63
C GLN A 351 1.32 -43.18 21.00
N GLU A 352 1.84 -43.42 19.81
CA GLU A 352 1.79 -44.73 19.15
C GLU A 352 2.57 -45.78 19.94
N GLN A 353 3.78 -45.45 20.38
CA GLN A 353 4.59 -46.32 21.23
C GLN A 353 3.87 -46.66 22.54
N ALA A 354 3.26 -45.69 23.21
CA ALA A 354 2.47 -45.91 24.43
C ALA A 354 1.26 -46.84 24.18
N SER A 355 0.58 -46.67 23.04
CA SER A 355 -0.53 -47.55 22.62
C SER A 355 -0.06 -48.98 22.37
N MET A 356 1.08 -49.16 21.70
CA MET A 356 1.69 -50.48 21.51
C MET A 356 2.07 -51.12 22.84
N MET A 357 2.71 -50.39 23.76
CA MET A 357 3.05 -50.90 25.08
C MET A 357 1.81 -51.33 25.86
N SER A 358 0.75 -50.52 25.87
CA SER A 358 -0.52 -50.87 26.54
C SER A 358 -1.15 -52.15 25.98
N LYS A 359 -1.11 -52.35 24.65
CA LYS A 359 -1.55 -53.60 23.99
C LYS A 359 -0.68 -54.80 24.38
N HIS A 360 0.62 -54.62 24.57
CA HIS A 360 1.52 -55.68 25.03
C HIS A 360 1.23 -56.07 26.49
N PHE A 361 1.05 -55.10 27.39
CA PHE A 361 0.68 -55.36 28.78
C PHE A 361 -0.67 -56.11 28.90
N ALA A 362 -1.68 -55.69 28.13
CA ALA A 362 -2.98 -56.37 28.07
C ALA A 362 -2.92 -57.81 27.50
N LYS A 363 -1.88 -58.15 26.72
CA LYS A 363 -1.64 -59.52 26.22
C LYS A 363 -0.97 -60.41 27.27
N THR A 364 -0.11 -59.86 28.11
CA THR A 364 0.56 -60.59 29.20
C THR A 364 -0.34 -60.87 30.41
N GLU A 365 -1.43 -60.12 30.61
CA GLU A 365 -2.38 -60.34 31.72
C GLU A 365 -3.50 -61.37 31.45
N LYS A 366 -3.56 -62.00 30.26
CA LYS A 366 -4.50 -63.11 30.04
C LYS A 366 -3.99 -64.39 30.74
N PRO A 367 -4.73 -64.97 31.72
CA PRO A 367 -4.28 -66.15 32.42
C PRO A 367 -4.28 -67.36 31.49
N ARG A 368 -3.15 -68.07 31.41
CA ARG A 368 -3.07 -69.45 30.89
C ARG A 368 -4.09 -70.30 31.64
N ARG A 369 -5.19 -70.68 30.97
CA ARG A 369 -6.08 -71.75 31.45
C ARG A 369 -5.29 -73.06 31.40
N LEU A 370 -4.75 -73.47 32.55
CA LEU A 370 -4.40 -74.87 32.82
C LEU A 370 -5.73 -75.60 33.04
N SER A 371 -6.25 -76.21 31.98
CA SER A 371 -7.37 -77.15 32.04
C SER A 371 -6.81 -78.55 32.10
N SER A 372 -7.02 -79.18 33.25
CA SER A 372 -7.08 -80.61 33.54
C SER A 372 -7.26 -81.53 32.31
N HIS A 373 -6.33 -82.47 32.15
CA HIS A 373 -6.59 -83.77 31.54
C HIS A 373 -5.91 -84.83 32.41
N LEU A 374 -6.56 -85.18 33.52
CA LEU A 374 -6.47 -86.52 34.09
C LEU A 374 -7.65 -87.30 33.48
N ASP A 375 -7.44 -88.60 33.26
CA ASP A 375 -8.34 -89.58 32.65
C ASP A 375 -8.18 -89.75 31.13
N ALA A 376 -7.12 -90.47 30.74
CA ALA A 376 -7.16 -91.51 29.69
C ALA A 376 -5.79 -92.23 29.53
N GLU A 377 -5.26 -92.89 30.57
CA GLU A 377 -4.26 -93.97 30.35
C GLU A 377 -4.09 -94.88 31.58
N ALA A 378 -5.11 -95.68 31.87
CA ALA A 378 -5.00 -96.85 32.75
C ALA A 378 -5.78 -98.01 32.10
N ALA A 379 -5.34 -98.40 30.90
CA ALA A 379 -5.82 -99.60 30.20
C ALA A 379 -4.80 -100.05 29.11
N ALA A 380 -3.58 -100.37 29.54
CA ALA A 380 -2.51 -101.15 28.86
C ALA A 380 -1.24 -100.89 29.70
N GLU A 381 -0.50 -101.82 30.28
CA GLU A 381 -0.22 -103.22 29.98
C GLU A 381 -0.11 -104.02 31.29
N ALA A 382 -0.59 -105.25 31.22
CA ALA A 382 0.00 -106.36 31.95
C ALA A 382 1.36 -106.65 31.30
N VAL A 383 2.46 -106.59 32.07
CA VAL A 383 3.48 -107.64 32.25
C VAL A 383 4.28 -107.32 33.51
#